data_AF-Q7N2Y9-F1
#
_entry.id   AF-Q7N2Y9-F1
#
_cell.length_a   1.000
_cell.length_b   1.000
_cell.length_c   1.000
_cell.angle_alpha   90.00
_cell.angle_beta   90.00
_cell.angle_gamma   90.00
#
_symmetry.space_group_name_H-M   'P 1'
#
loop_
_entity.id
_entity.type
_entity.pdbx_description
1 polymer ?
#
loop_
_entity_poly.entity_id
_entity_poly.type
_entity_poly.pdbx_seq_one_letter_code
_entity_poly.pdbx_strand_id
1 'polypeptide(L)'
;MNPYAVYDEIEEKRLEDEHYREIILEQQGMDAEIIYNKLPELAGIFSIETNKLFGELLTENDEAAELVNSLLYELSLMKVKMEDI
;
A
#
# COMPACT_ATOMS: atom_id res chain seq x y z
N MET A 1 35.40 -22.57 -22.01
CA MET A 1 35.27 -22.08 -20.62
C MET A 1 34.75 -20.66 -20.75
N ASN A 2 33.54 -20.37 -20.25
CA ASN A 2 32.94 -19.03 -20.35
C ASN A 2 33.68 -18.10 -19.37
N PRO A 3 34.40 -17.07 -19.84
CA PRO A 3 35.16 -16.16 -18.96
C PRO A 3 34.26 -15.33 -18.04
N TYR A 4 32.95 -15.28 -18.31
CA TYR A 4 31.96 -14.51 -17.57
C TYR A 4 31.01 -15.38 -16.74
N ALA A 5 31.24 -16.69 -16.63
CA ALA A 5 30.34 -17.58 -15.89
C ALA A 5 30.02 -17.09 -14.47
N VAL A 6 31.01 -16.50 -13.77
CA VAL A 6 30.81 -15.90 -12.44
C VAL A 6 29.94 -14.65 -12.48
N TYR A 7 30.06 -13.83 -13.53
CA TYR A 7 29.20 -12.66 -13.71
C TYR A 7 27.78 -13.05 -14.10
N ASP A 8 27.63 -14.09 -14.93
CA ASP A 8 26.34 -14.64 -15.34
C ASP A 8 25.57 -15.18 -14.12
N GLU A 9 26.23 -15.93 -13.22
CA GLU A 9 25.62 -16.44 -11.98
C GLU A 9 25.21 -15.31 -11.01
N ILE A 10 25.99 -14.25 -10.90
CA ILE A 10 25.66 -13.08 -10.06
C ILE A 10 24.45 -12.34 -10.62
N GLU A 11 24.39 -12.16 -11.94
CA GLU A 11 23.31 -11.46 -12.60
C GLU A 11 22.01 -12.27 -12.56
N GLU A 12 22.06 -13.58 -12.78
CA GLU A 12 20.92 -14.49 -12.65
C GLU A 12 20.32 -14.41 -11.24
N LYS A 13 21.17 -14.47 -10.20
CA LYS A 13 20.72 -14.33 -8.82
C LYS A 13 20.12 -12.95 -8.53
N ARG A 14 20.67 -11.87 -9.09
CA ARG A 14 20.13 -10.51 -8.93
C ARG A 14 18.73 -10.41 -9.54
N LEU A 15 18.54 -10.98 -10.73
CA LEU A 15 17.25 -11.01 -11.41
C LEU A 15 16.22 -11.85 -10.65
N GLU A 16 16.63 -12.99 -10.09
CA GLU A 16 15.77 -13.79 -9.20
C GLU A 16 15.35 -12.98 -7.96
N ASP A 17 16.30 -12.36 -7.25
CA ASP A 17 16.01 -11.53 -6.07
C ASP A 17 15.08 -10.35 -6.40
N GLU A 18 15.25 -9.73 -7.58
CA GLU A 18 14.35 -8.68 -8.07
C GLU A 18 12.94 -9.21 -8.32
N HIS A 19 12.82 -10.36 -8.98
CA HIS A 19 11.53 -10.98 -9.23
C HIS A 19 10.80 -11.38 -7.93
N TYR A 20 11.52 -11.94 -6.96
CA TYR A 20 10.93 -12.24 -5.64
C TYR A 20 10.46 -10.97 -4.92
N ARG A 21 11.19 -9.86 -5.03
CA ARG A 21 10.75 -8.58 -4.45
C ARG A 21 9.48 -8.06 -5.11
N GLU A 22 9.36 -8.16 -6.43
CA GLU A 22 8.15 -7.76 -7.15
C GLU A 22 6.93 -8.55 -6.66
N ILE A 23 7.06 -9.87 -6.53
CA ILE A 23 5.98 -10.73 -6.01
C ILE A 23 5.55 -10.30 -4.61
N ILE A 24 6.52 -10.03 -3.72
CA ILE A 24 6.21 -9.56 -2.35
C ILE A 24 5.48 -8.23 -2.39
N LEU A 25 5.91 -7.28 -3.23
CA LEU A 25 5.27 -5.97 -3.35
C LEU A 25 3.84 -6.07 -3.90
N GLU A 26 3.63 -6.93 -4.90
CA GLU A 26 2.29 -7.21 -5.43
C GLU A 26 1.38 -7.80 -4.36
N GLN A 27 1.86 -8.79 -3.61
CA GLN A 27 1.10 -9.41 -2.52
C GLN A 27 0.75 -8.39 -1.43
N GLN A 28 1.72 -7.55 -1.03
CA GLN A 28 1.48 -6.49 -0.06
C GLN A 28 0.44 -5.46 -0.54
N GLY A 29 0.44 -5.15 -1.83
CA GLY A 29 -0.58 -4.29 -2.45
C GLY A 29 -1.97 -4.93 -2.38
N MET A 30 -2.09 -6.21 -2.73
CA MET A 30 -3.35 -6.96 -2.64
C MET A 30 -3.89 -7.02 -1.22
N ASP A 31 -3.03 -7.31 -0.24
CA ASP A 31 -3.43 -7.38 1.17
C ASP A 31 -3.83 -6.01 1.72
N ALA A 32 -3.14 -4.94 1.31
CA ALA A 32 -3.49 -3.58 1.66
C ALA A 32 -4.86 -3.18 1.10
N GLU A 33 -5.15 -3.54 -0.15
CA GLU A 33 -6.46 -3.32 -0.78
C GLU A 33 -7.58 -4.07 -0.03
N ILE A 34 -7.33 -5.31 0.42
CA ILE A 34 -8.30 -6.07 1.23
C ILE A 34 -8.59 -5.37 2.55
N ILE A 35 -7.58 -4.78 3.22
CA ILE A 35 -7.76 -4.03 4.46
C ILE A 35 -8.54 -2.74 4.19
N TYR A 36 -8.13 -1.99 3.16
CA TYR A 36 -8.76 -0.73 2.77
C TYR A 36 -10.25 -0.92 2.46
N ASN A 37 -10.60 -1.95 1.69
CA ASN A 37 -11.99 -2.26 1.32
C ASN A 37 -12.87 -2.71 2.51
N LYS A 38 -12.28 -3.04 3.66
CA LYS A 38 -13.01 -3.34 4.91
C LYS A 38 -13.27 -2.11 5.75
N LEU A 39 -12.67 -0.95 5.42
CA LEU A 39 -12.90 0.28 6.14
C LEU A 39 -14.33 0.77 5.93
N PRO A 40 -14.94 1.40 6.94
CA PRO A 40 -16.23 2.09 6.77
C PRO A 40 -16.14 3.19 5.71
N GLU A 41 -17.29 3.68 5.24
CA GLU A 41 -17.34 4.92 4.48
C GLU A 41 -16.69 6.07 5.27
N LEU A 42 -16.15 7.06 4.55
CA LEU A 42 -15.28 8.10 5.11
C LEU A 42 -15.88 8.80 6.35
N ALA A 43 -17.18 9.10 6.31
CA ALA A 43 -17.90 9.71 7.44
C ALA A 43 -18.02 8.80 8.67
N GLY A 44 -17.93 7.48 8.49
CA GLY A 44 -17.91 6.48 9.56
C GLY A 44 -16.54 6.21 10.16
N ILE A 45 -15.46 6.73 9.57
CA ILE A 45 -14.09 6.53 10.04
C ILE A 45 -13.73 7.51 11.16
N PHE A 46 -14.11 8.77 11.00
CA PHE A 46 -13.72 9.82 11.92
C PHE A 46 -14.68 9.95 13.12
N SER A 47 -14.19 10.52 14.22
CA SER A 47 -15.03 10.83 15.37
C SER A 47 -16.10 11.87 15.02
N ILE A 48 -17.14 11.94 15.85
CA ILE A 48 -18.21 12.93 15.72
C ILE A 48 -17.64 14.35 15.73
N GLU A 49 -16.65 14.62 16.58
CA GLU A 49 -15.99 15.93 16.68
C GLU A 49 -15.21 16.29 15.42
N THR A 50 -14.51 15.33 14.82
CA THR A 50 -13.78 15.54 13.56
C THR A 50 -14.75 15.76 12.40
N ASN A 51 -15.83 14.98 12.33
CA ASN A 51 -16.86 15.16 11.30
C ASN A 51 -17.60 16.50 11.41
N LYS A 52 -17.75 17.08 12.61
CA LYS A 52 -18.29 18.44 12.76
C LYS A 52 -17.40 19.53 12.16
N LEU A 53 -16.09 19.30 12.11
CA LEU A 53 -15.12 20.26 11.59
C LEU A 53 -14.85 20.06 10.10
N PHE A 54 -14.78 18.82 9.65
CA PHE A 54 -14.32 18.46 8.31
C PHE A 54 -15.31 17.63 7.51
N GLY A 55 -16.44 17.19 8.08
CA GLY A 55 -17.37 16.28 7.41
C GLY A 55 -17.94 16.83 6.11
N GLU A 56 -18.35 18.10 6.07
CA GLU A 56 -18.81 18.76 4.84
C GLU A 56 -17.69 18.80 3.78
N LEU A 57 -16.49 19.23 4.18
CA LEU A 57 -15.32 19.24 3.30
C LEU A 57 -15.04 17.85 2.72
N LEU A 58 -15.10 16.82 3.55
CA LEU A 58 -14.82 15.44 3.16
C LEU A 58 -15.94 14.78 2.34
N THR A 59 -17.14 15.36 2.33
CA THR A 59 -18.29 14.83 1.57
C THR A 59 -18.52 15.58 0.26
N GLU A 60 -18.27 16.88 0.24
CA GLU A 60 -18.58 17.76 -0.90
C GLU A 60 -17.36 18.10 -1.76
N ASN A 61 -16.15 17.86 -1.26
CA ASN A 61 -14.91 18.11 -1.99
C ASN A 61 -14.20 16.78 -2.33
N ASP A 62 -14.26 16.40 -3.60
CA ASP A 62 -13.66 15.17 -4.12
C ASP A 62 -12.15 15.09 -3.88
N GLU A 63 -11.43 16.22 -3.98
CA GLU A 63 -9.98 16.27 -3.74
C GLU A 63 -9.65 15.99 -2.27
N ALA A 64 -10.43 16.54 -1.34
CA ALA A 64 -10.28 16.25 0.08
C ALA A 64 -10.60 14.79 0.41
N ALA A 65 -11.65 14.23 -0.20
CA ALA A 65 -12.00 12.81 -0.06
C ALA A 65 -10.89 11.90 -0.62
N GLU A 66 -10.35 12.21 -1.81
CA GLU A 66 -9.26 11.47 -2.44
C GLU A 66 -7.97 11.51 -1.61
N LEU A 67 -7.63 12.64 -1.01
CA LEU A 67 -6.49 12.77 -0.10
C LEU A 67 -6.64 11.85 1.12
N VAL A 68 -7.83 11.80 1.72
CA VAL A 68 -8.07 10.90 2.85
C VAL A 68 -8.06 9.44 2.41
N ASN A 69 -8.67 9.09 1.29
CA ASN A 69 -8.65 7.73 0.76
C ASN A 69 -7.21 7.25 0.47
N SER A 70 -6.38 8.12 -0.10
CA SER A 70 -4.96 7.85 -0.33
C SER A 70 -4.22 7.60 0.99
N LEU A 71 -4.47 8.42 2.02
CA LEU A 71 -3.89 8.22 3.35
C LEU A 71 -4.33 6.88 3.97
N LEU A 72 -5.62 6.53 3.87
CA LEU A 72 -6.16 5.29 4.42
C LEU A 72 -5.58 4.06 3.71
N TYR A 73 -5.35 4.14 2.41
CA TYR A 73 -4.66 3.10 1.66
C TYR A 73 -3.20 2.95 2.10
N GLU A 74 -2.45 4.05 2.23
CA GLU A 74 -1.07 4.03 2.74
C GLU A 74 -0.97 3.45 4.15
N LEU A 75 -1.91 3.81 5.05
CA LEU A 75 -1.98 3.21 6.39
C LEU A 75 -2.26 1.70 6.34
N SER A 76 -3.09 1.26 5.39
CA SER A 76 -3.35 -0.16 5.15
C SER A 76 -2.08 -0.89 4.69
N LEU A 77 -1.33 -0.29 3.77
CA LEU A 77 -0.04 -0.82 3.31
C LEU A 77 1.01 -0.87 4.43
N MET A 78 1.09 0.18 5.26
CA MET A 78 1.98 0.19 6.43
C MET A 78 1.63 -0.91 7.41
N LYS A 79 0.34 -1.18 7.63
CA LYS A 79 -0.11 -2.27 8.49
C LYS A 79 0.34 -3.63 7.99
N VAL A 80 0.15 -3.94 6.70
CA VAL A 80 0.62 -5.20 6.10
C VAL A 80 2.13 -5.36 6.30
N LYS A 81 2.90 -4.32 5.97
CA LYS A 81 4.36 -4.32 6.13
C LYS A 81 4.82 -4.51 7.57
N MET A 82 4.03 -4.10 8.57
CA MET A 82 4.34 -4.32 9.98
C MET A 82 4.02 -5.75 10.44
N GLU A 83 3.02 -6.41 9.85
CA GLU A 83 2.63 -7.78 10.17
C GLU A 83 3.55 -8.82 9.48
N ASP A 84 4.25 -8.43 8.41
CA ASP A 84 5.27 -9.22 7.69
C ASP A 84 6.68 -9.19 8.33
N ILE A 85 6.90 -8.41 9.41
CA ILE A 85 8.17 -8.32 10.17
C ILE A 85 8.11 -9.22 11.40
#